data_AF-A0A3E1DW25-F1
#
_entry.id   AF-A0A3E1DW25-F1
#
_cell.length_a   1.000
_cell.length_b   1.000
_cell.length_c   1.000
_cell.angle_alpha   90.00
_cell.angle_beta   90.00
_cell.angle_gamma   90.00
#
_symmetry.space_group_name_H-M   'P 1'
#
loop_
_entity.id
_entity.type
_entity.pdbx_description
1 polymer ?
#
loop_
_entity_poly.entity_id
_entity_poly.type
_entity_poly.pdbx_seq_one_letter_code
_entity_poly.pdbx_strand_id
1 'polypeptide(L)' 'SFNTVDLLFSKTFGTEIPYLAGAKITLGVNNLFNRFGNLDPNTFTDSNVDTGTFGAIGRFFYVDAKIKF' A
#
# COMPACT_ATOMS: atom_id res chain seq x y z
N SER A 1 1.31 -20.64 4.15
CA SER A 1 0.52 -19.64 3.41
C SER A 1 -0.11 -18.67 4.40
N PHE A 2 -0.09 -17.37 4.14
CA PHE A 2 -0.71 -16.34 4.97
C PHE A 2 -1.53 -15.38 4.10
N ASN A 3 -2.62 -14.84 4.65
CA ASN A 3 -3.50 -13.90 3.95
C ASN A 3 -3.27 -12.49 4.49
N THR A 4 -3.05 -11.53 3.60
CA THR A 4 -3.03 -10.10 3.89
C THR A 4 -4.38 -9.48 3.48
N VAL A 5 -4.73 -8.35 4.09
CA VAL A 5 -5.91 -7.56 3.74
C VAL A 5 -5.44 -6.15 3.46
N ASP A 6 -5.87 -5.62 2.32
CA ASP A 6 -5.56 -4.27 1.87
C ASP A 6 -6.84 -3.43 1.89
N LEU A 7 -6.71 -2.15 2.23
CA LEU A 7 -7.83 -1.23 2.32
C LEU A 7 -7.53 0.02 1.48
N LEU A 8 -8.51 0.44 0.68
CA LEU A 8 -8.39 1.60 -0.19
C LEU A 8 -9.65 2.46 -0.05
N PHE A 9 -9.44 3.75 0.16
CA PHE A 9 -10.47 4.78 0.15
C PHE A 9 -10.15 5.80 -0.93
N SER A 10 -11.06 6.03 -1.88
CA SER A 10 -10.92 7.06 -2.91
C SER A 10 -12.07 8.03 -2.85
N LYS A 11 -11.77 9.32 -2.99
CA LYS A 11 -12.75 10.39 -3.20
C LYS A 11 -12.42 11.16 -4.47
N THR A 12 -13.42 11.29 -5.34
CA THR A 12 -13.37 12.18 -6.50
C THR A 12 -14.16 13.45 -6.18
N PHE A 13 -13.54 14.59 -6.44
CA PHE A 13 -14.17 15.89 -6.25
C PHE A 13 -15.07 16.22 -7.44
N GLY A 14 -16.32 16.57 -7.13
CA GLY A 14 -17.29 17.08 -8.11
C GLY A 14 -17.03 18.55 -8.46
N THR A 15 -17.99 19.17 -9.14
CA THR A 15 -17.92 20.58 -9.54
C THR A 15 -18.19 21.56 -8.38
N GLU A 16 -18.46 21.05 -7.18
CA GLU A 16 -18.66 21.84 -5.95
C GLU A 16 -17.45 22.74 -5.65
N ILE A 17 -16.25 22.27 -5.98
CA ILE A 17 -15.01 23.05 -5.88
C ILE A 17 -14.45 23.17 -7.30
N PRO A 18 -14.63 24.31 -7.99
CA PRO A 18 -14.30 24.45 -9.41
C PRO A 18 -12.82 24.22 -9.71
N TYR A 19 -11.92 24.57 -8.79
CA TYR A 19 -10.47 24.36 -8.93
C TYR A 19 -10.02 22.91 -8.72
N LEU A 20 -10.87 22.07 -8.14
CA LEU A 20 -10.60 20.65 -7.90
C LEU A 20 -11.56 19.75 -8.70
N ALA A 21 -12.31 20.30 -9.66
CA ALA A 21 -13.29 19.57 -10.42
C ALA A 21 -12.63 18.41 -11.17
N GLY A 22 -12.99 17.18 -10.81
CA GLY A 22 -12.39 15.97 -11.39
C GLY A 22 -11.04 15.55 -10.79
N ALA A 23 -10.56 16.26 -9.74
CA ALA A 23 -9.45 15.78 -8.93
C ALA A 23 -9.87 14.51 -8.15
N LYS A 24 -8.91 13.61 -7.92
CA LYS A 24 -9.11 12.38 -7.14
C LYS A 24 -8.03 12.27 -6.09
N ILE A 25 -8.44 12.05 -4.84
CA ILE A 25 -7.54 11.67 -3.75
C ILE A 25 -7.82 10.22 -3.39
N THR A 26 -6.77 9.43 -3.27
CA THR A 26 -6.82 8.04 -2.83
C THR A 26 -5.90 7.86 -1.64
N LEU A 27 -6.45 7.28 -0.58
CA LEU A 27 -5.75 6.86 0.61
C LEU A 27 -5.79 5.34 0.62
N GLY A 28 -4.64 4.70 0.80
CA GLY A 28 -4.58 3.26 0.86
C GLY A 28 -3.63 2.74 1.92
N VAL A 29 -3.93 1.52 2.34
CA VAL A 29 -3.12 0.72 3.24
C VAL A 29 -2.96 -0.66 2.62
N ASN A 30 -1.71 -1.04 2.42
CA ASN A 30 -1.36 -2.43 2.18
C ASN A 30 -1.04 -3.10 3.52
N ASN A 31 -1.44 -4.36 3.62
CA ASN A 31 -1.22 -5.19 4.80
C ASN A 31 -1.76 -4.54 6.09
N LEU A 32 -3.06 -4.27 6.12
CA LEU A 32 -3.77 -3.65 7.25
C LEU A 32 -3.44 -4.32 8.58
N PHE A 33 -3.29 -5.65 8.58
CA PHE A 33 -2.99 -6.43 9.79
C PHE A 33 -1.49 -6.70 10.02
N ASN A 34 -0.60 -6.12 9.20
CA ASN A 34 0.85 -6.27 9.29
C ASN A 34 1.30 -7.74 9.43
N ARG A 35 0.73 -8.62 8.60
CA ARG A 35 1.00 -10.06 8.61
C ARG A 35 2.18 -10.38 7.70
N PHE A 36 3.06 -11.25 8.19
CA PHE A 36 4.23 -11.74 7.48
C PHE A 36 4.20 -13.27 7.43
N GLY A 37 4.88 -13.83 6.43
CA GLY A 37 5.13 -15.27 6.38
C GLY A 37 6.05 -15.71 7.52
N ASN A 38 6.05 -17.01 7.81
CA ASN A 38 7.03 -17.57 8.73
C ASN A 38 8.43 -17.34 8.15
N LEU A 39 9.35 -16.87 8.99
CA LEU A 39 10.77 -16.79 8.66
C LEU A 39 11.29 -18.21 8.45
N ASP A 40 11.71 -18.54 7.22
CA ASP A 40 12.33 -19.83 6.94
C ASP A 40 13.82 -19.75 7.28
N PRO A 41 14.30 -20.51 8.30
CA PRO A 41 15.70 -20.46 8.74
C PRO A 41 16.70 -21.00 7.71
N ASN A 42 16.26 -21.60 6.59
CA ASN A 42 17.12 -22.13 5.53
C ASN A 42 17.19 -21.24 4.28
N THR A 43 16.48 -20.10 4.24
CA THR A 43 16.46 -19.23 3.06
C THR A 43 17.50 -18.13 3.21
N PHE A 44 18.41 -18.06 2.24
CA PHE A 44 19.60 -17.18 2.20
C PHE A 44 19.31 -15.74 2.64
N THR A 45 19.87 -15.33 3.78
CA THR A 45 19.83 -13.94 4.30
C THR A 45 20.65 -12.94 3.44
N ASP A 46 21.41 -13.46 2.49
CA ASP A 46 22.48 -12.78 1.77
C ASP A 46 22.07 -12.43 0.33
N SER A 47 20.93 -12.95 -0.12
CA SER A 47 20.28 -12.46 -1.33
C SER A 47 19.45 -11.23 -0.96
N ASN A 48 19.73 -10.10 -1.58
CA ASN A 48 18.95 -8.84 -1.52
C ASN A 48 17.51 -8.97 -2.06
N VAL A 49 16.94 -10.17 -1.99
CA VAL A 49 15.60 -10.61 -2.41
C VAL A 49 14.96 -11.46 -1.29
N ASP A 50 15.62 -11.63 -0.14
CA ASP A 50 15.04 -12.32 1.01
C ASP A 50 14.02 -11.44 1.74
N THR A 51 12.76 -11.75 1.49
CA THR A 51 11.62 -11.14 2.18
C THR A 51 11.53 -11.46 3.67
N GLY A 52 12.37 -12.38 4.18
CA GLY A 52 12.49 -12.73 5.59
C GLY A 52 13.30 -11.73 6.42
N THR A 53 14.39 -11.18 5.86
CA THR A 53 15.25 -10.23 6.58
C THR A 53 15.06 -8.77 6.13
N PHE A 54 14.73 -8.51 4.84
CA PHE A 54 14.58 -7.15 4.32
C PHE A 54 13.45 -6.89 3.30
N GLY A 55 12.64 -7.88 2.90
CA GLY A 55 11.86 -7.73 1.65
C GLY A 55 10.33 -7.91 1.70
N ALA A 56 9.68 -8.16 2.83
CA ALA A 56 8.23 -8.01 2.88
C ALA A 56 7.88 -6.57 3.26
N ILE A 57 7.34 -5.78 2.32
CA ILE A 57 6.73 -4.50 2.68
C ILE A 57 5.60 -4.82 3.65
N GLY A 58 5.78 -4.39 4.90
CA GLY A 58 4.80 -4.56 5.97
C GLY A 58 3.57 -3.70 5.75
N ARG A 59 2.99 -3.19 6.83
CA ARG A 59 1.94 -2.19 6.70
C ARG A 59 2.47 -0.93 6.02
N PHE A 60 1.96 -0.64 4.83
CA PHE A 60 2.37 0.52 4.05
C PHE A 60 1.17 1.42 3.80
N PHE A 61 1.28 2.68 4.21
CA PHE A 61 0.28 3.71 3.98
C PHE A 61 0.70 4.54 2.77
N TYR A 62 -0.22 4.80 1.86
CA TYR A 62 0.03 5.68 0.74
C TYR A 62 -1.10 6.68 0.53
N VAL A 63 -0.71 7.82 -0.04
CA VAL A 63 -1.61 8.87 -0.49
C VAL A 63 -1.27 9.15 -1.94
N ASP A 64 -2.27 9.00 -2.80
CA ASP A 64 -2.20 9.36 -4.22
C ASP A 64 -3.16 10.53 -4.46
N ALA A 65 -2.65 11.57 -5.13
CA ALA A 65 -3.44 12.72 -5.53
C ALA A 65 -3.30 12.91 -7.05
N LYS A 66 -4.42 12.79 -7.74
CA LYS A 66 -4.52 13.05 -9.17
C LYS A 66 -5.29 14.35 -9.38
N ILE A 67 -4.61 15.36 -9.88
CA ILE A 67 -5.22 16.64 -10.26
C ILE A 67 -5.45 16.62 -11.77
N LYS A 68 -6.66 17.01 -12.19
CA LYS A 68 -7.02 17.18 -13.59
C LYS A 68 -7.30 18.66 -13.82
N PHE A 69 -6.63 19.23 -14.81
CA PHE A 69 -6.83 20.60 -15.28
C PHE A 69 -7.64 20.59 -16.58
#